data_AF-A0A9P5QUV4-F1
#
_entry.id   AF-A0A9P5QUV4-F1
#
_cell.length_a   1.000
_cell.length_b   1.000
_cell.length_c   1.000
_cell.angle_alpha   90.00
_cell.angle_beta   90.00
_cell.angle_gamma   90.00
#
_symmetry.space_group_name_H-M   'P 1'
#
loop_
_entity.id
_entity.type
_entity.pdbx_description
1 polymer ?
#
loop_
_entity_poly.entity_id
_entity_poly.type
_entity_poly.pdbx_seq_one_letter_code
_entity_poly.pdbx_strand_id
1 'polypeptide(L)'
;MSDPLDPFLVSAQSGSGTGDSFTSFVGHPLNQRSIVSEPSILQFLAERAEIDPLFKSQLLAAVEESKVDVRVSQAAANAISILVMAGVPFNGVDLRGIRIPGADLRGGQFDSADLEGADLSDVNLTKAWLRQANLSGAHMVGVQFGELPYLEVGEGIW
;
A
#
# COMPACT_ATOMS: atom_id res chain seq x y z
N MET A 1 -34.78 5.60 5.37
CA MET A 1 -33.92 4.83 4.46
C MET A 1 -32.71 4.40 5.24
N SER A 2 -32.58 3.10 5.48
CA SER A 2 -31.49 2.50 6.25
C SER A 2 -30.26 2.35 5.36
N ASP A 3 -29.13 2.88 5.80
CA ASP A 3 -27.83 2.77 5.13
C ASP A 3 -27.39 1.29 5.06
N PRO A 4 -26.93 0.77 3.92
CA PRO A 4 -26.49 -0.62 3.82
C PRO A 4 -25.08 -0.76 4.42
N LEU A 5 -25.03 -1.32 5.63
CA LEU A 5 -23.94 -2.11 6.23
C LEU A 5 -22.51 -1.76 5.76
N ASP A 6 -21.86 -0.83 6.48
CA ASP A 6 -20.39 -0.76 6.52
C ASP A 6 -19.88 -1.93 7.39
N PRO A 7 -19.20 -2.95 6.83
CA PRO A 7 -18.69 -4.09 7.59
C PRO A 7 -17.52 -3.72 8.52
N PHE A 8 -17.03 -2.47 8.49
CA PHE A 8 -15.89 -1.99 9.27
C PHE A 8 -16.25 -1.01 10.38
N LEU A 9 -17.53 -0.63 10.54
CA LEU A 9 -18.00 0.12 11.70
C LEU A 9 -18.33 -0.81 12.88
N VAL A 10 -17.29 -1.37 13.50
CA VAL A 10 -17.43 -1.93 14.86
C VAL A 10 -17.55 -0.78 15.86
N SER A 11 -18.75 -0.68 16.41
CA SER A 11 -19.20 0.06 17.59
C SER A 11 -18.14 0.81 18.41
N ALA A 12 -18.18 2.15 18.35
CA ALA A 12 -17.64 3.00 19.41
C ALA A 12 -18.47 2.79 20.69
N GLN A 13 -18.03 1.88 21.58
CA GLN A 13 -18.51 1.84 22.96
C GLN A 13 -17.56 2.62 23.87
N SER A 14 -18.15 3.55 24.62
CA SER A 14 -17.55 4.34 25.68
C SER A 14 -17.02 3.46 26.81
N GLY A 15 -15.71 3.49 27.03
CA GLY A 15 -15.05 2.95 28.21
C GLY A 15 -13.95 3.89 28.67
N SER A 16 -14.13 4.51 29.83
CA SER A 16 -13.10 5.30 30.53
C SER A 16 -12.00 4.37 31.05
N GLY A 17 -10.78 4.53 30.55
CA GLY A 17 -9.61 3.79 31.02
C GLY A 17 -8.36 4.26 30.31
N THR A 18 -7.50 4.96 31.06
CA THR A 18 -6.06 5.17 30.86
C THR A 18 -5.39 4.45 29.69
N GLY A 19 -4.85 5.23 28.74
CA GLY A 19 -3.66 4.92 27.90
C GLY A 19 -3.67 3.60 27.11
N ASP A 20 -3.60 3.71 25.78
CA ASP A 20 -3.49 2.62 24.80
C ASP A 20 -4.82 1.91 24.51
N SER A 21 -5.43 2.20 23.34
CA SER A 21 -6.21 1.25 22.49
C SER A 21 -7.18 1.98 21.55
N PHE A 22 -6.70 2.68 20.52
CA PHE A 22 -7.52 2.97 19.31
C PHE A 22 -6.72 3.14 18.00
N THR A 23 -5.40 2.91 17.98
CA THR A 23 -4.56 3.23 16.81
C THR A 23 -3.56 2.13 16.44
N SER A 24 -3.88 0.87 16.71
CA SER A 24 -3.03 -0.23 16.21
C SER A 24 -3.74 -0.97 15.10
N PHE A 25 -3.10 -1.04 13.93
CA PHE A 25 -3.62 -1.81 12.81
C PHE A 25 -3.49 -3.33 13.01
N VAL A 26 -2.89 -3.80 14.12
CA VAL A 26 -2.64 -5.24 14.37
C VAL A 26 -3.93 -6.07 14.31
N GLY A 27 -5.01 -5.61 14.95
CA GLY A 27 -6.32 -6.28 14.93
C GLY A 27 -7.26 -5.82 13.82
N HIS A 28 -6.82 -4.87 12.98
CA HIS A 28 -7.67 -4.25 11.99
C HIS A 28 -7.98 -5.20 10.83
N PRO A 29 -9.18 -5.17 10.22
CA PRO A 29 -9.51 -6.06 9.11
C PRO A 29 -8.57 -5.93 7.89
N LEU A 30 -8.02 -4.74 7.65
CA LEU A 30 -6.97 -4.53 6.64
C LEU A 30 -5.69 -5.36 6.91
N ASN A 31 -5.46 -5.86 8.12
CA ASN A 31 -4.28 -6.63 8.46
C ASN A 31 -4.49 -8.15 8.41
N GLN A 32 -5.74 -8.62 8.23
CA GLN A 32 -6.09 -10.03 8.39
C GLN A 32 -5.71 -10.89 7.18
N ARG A 33 -5.70 -10.31 5.98
CA ARG A 33 -5.30 -10.98 4.74
C ARG A 33 -4.87 -9.96 3.68
N SER A 34 -4.16 -10.42 2.67
CA SER A 34 -3.92 -9.62 1.47
C SER A 34 -5.22 -9.44 0.70
N ILE A 35 -5.58 -8.19 0.41
CA ILE A 35 -6.69 -7.84 -0.49
C ILE A 35 -6.19 -7.47 -1.88
N VAL A 36 -4.87 -7.51 -2.11
CA VAL A 36 -4.24 -7.16 -3.39
C VAL A 36 -4.75 -8.06 -4.53
N SER A 37 -5.10 -9.31 -4.20
CA SER A 37 -5.68 -10.27 -5.15
C SER A 37 -7.20 -10.11 -5.35
N GLU A 38 -7.81 -9.07 -4.79
CA GLU A 38 -9.26 -8.84 -4.81
C GLU A 38 -9.60 -7.48 -5.48
N PRO A 39 -9.55 -7.37 -6.83
CA PRO A 39 -9.65 -6.09 -7.53
C PRO A 39 -10.91 -5.28 -7.22
N SER A 40 -12.05 -5.94 -7.01
CA SER A 40 -13.30 -5.26 -6.68
C SER A 40 -13.28 -4.62 -5.30
N ILE A 41 -12.60 -5.23 -4.32
CA ILE A 41 -12.47 -4.65 -2.97
C ILE A 41 -11.52 -3.47 -3.01
N LEU A 42 -10.38 -3.62 -3.69
CA LEU A 42 -9.44 -2.51 -3.88
C LEU A 42 -10.13 -1.31 -4.54
N GLN A 43 -10.87 -1.53 -5.63
CA GLN A 43 -11.57 -0.46 -6.33
C GLN A 43 -12.58 0.25 -5.43
N PHE A 44 -13.40 -0.51 -4.69
CA PHE A 44 -14.37 0.06 -3.75
C PHE A 44 -13.70 0.90 -2.66
N LEU A 45 -12.61 0.39 -2.06
CA LEU A 45 -11.88 1.11 -1.02
C LEU A 45 -11.13 2.33 -1.58
N ALA A 46 -10.63 2.25 -2.81
CA ALA A 46 -9.99 3.38 -3.49
C ALA A 46 -10.99 4.52 -3.74
N GLU A 47 -12.16 4.20 -4.29
CA GLU A 47 -13.27 5.16 -4.46
C GLU A 47 -13.67 5.80 -3.12
N ARG A 48 -13.74 4.99 -2.05
CA ARG A 48 -13.99 5.52 -0.71
C ARG A 48 -12.89 6.46 -0.25
N ALA A 49 -11.62 6.13 -0.47
CA ALA A 49 -10.48 6.97 -0.09
C ALA A 49 -10.46 8.30 -0.86
N GLU A 50 -11.05 8.39 -2.05
CA GLU A 50 -11.24 9.65 -2.75
C GLU A 50 -12.26 10.56 -2.05
N ILE A 51 -13.33 9.98 -1.52
CA ILE A 51 -14.48 10.72 -0.95
C ILE A 51 -14.29 11.03 0.55
N ASP A 52 -13.65 10.14 1.31
CA ASP A 52 -13.51 10.21 2.76
C ASP A 52 -12.06 10.54 3.19
N PRO A 53 -11.78 11.80 3.60
CA PRO A 53 -10.46 12.22 4.05
C PRO A 53 -9.99 11.54 5.34
N LEU A 54 -10.92 11.14 6.21
CA LEU A 54 -10.57 10.43 7.45
C LEU A 54 -10.09 9.03 7.11
N PHE A 55 -10.79 8.33 6.23
CA PHE A 55 -10.37 7.01 5.75
C PHE A 55 -8.99 7.09 5.06
N LYS A 56 -8.78 8.07 4.18
CA LYS A 56 -7.45 8.31 3.56
C LYS A 56 -6.36 8.53 4.60
N SER A 57 -6.63 9.33 5.64
CA SER A 57 -5.68 9.59 6.72
C SER A 57 -5.36 8.33 7.53
N GLN A 58 -6.36 7.45 7.74
CA GLN A 58 -6.16 6.16 8.39
C GLN A 58 -5.27 5.23 7.56
N LEU A 59 -5.48 5.17 6.23
CA LEU A 59 -4.63 4.38 5.35
C LEU A 59 -3.17 4.88 5.37
N LEU A 60 -2.95 6.20 5.35
CA LEU A 60 -1.61 6.79 5.49
C LEU A 60 -0.98 6.44 6.84
N ALA A 61 -1.76 6.49 7.93
CA ALA A 61 -1.29 6.09 9.25
C ALA A 61 -0.87 4.61 9.31
N ALA A 62 -1.56 3.72 8.61
CA ALA A 62 -1.17 2.31 8.52
C ALA A 62 0.18 2.12 7.83
N VAL A 63 0.44 2.88 6.76
CA VAL A 63 1.74 2.86 6.05
C VAL A 63 2.86 3.35 6.97
N GLU A 64 2.62 4.43 7.71
CA GLU A 64 3.60 4.98 8.67
C GLU A 64 3.85 4.04 9.87
N GLU A 65 2.82 3.38 10.41
CA GLU A 65 2.98 2.42 11.52
C GLU A 65 3.90 1.24 11.13
N SER A 66 3.90 0.84 9.85
CA SER A 66 4.77 -0.24 9.34
C SER A 66 6.26 0.03 9.46
N LYS A 67 6.68 1.30 9.57
CA LYS A 67 8.08 1.69 9.80
C LYS A 67 8.57 1.18 11.15
N VAL A 68 7.68 1.07 12.13
CA VAL A 68 8.01 0.69 13.52
C VAL A 68 7.56 -0.73 13.85
N ASP A 69 6.35 -1.14 13.44
CA ASP A 69 5.78 -2.43 13.79
C ASP A 69 5.64 -3.35 12.56
N VAL A 70 6.39 -4.45 12.58
CA VAL A 70 6.32 -5.47 11.51
C VAL A 70 4.96 -6.17 11.45
N ARG A 71 4.21 -6.21 12.55
CA ARG A 71 2.92 -6.91 12.62
C ARG A 71 1.83 -6.25 11.78
N VAL A 72 2.01 -5.00 11.37
CA VAL A 72 1.06 -4.27 10.53
C VAL A 72 1.47 -4.23 9.05
N SER A 73 2.51 -4.97 8.66
CA SER A 73 3.02 -4.95 7.27
C SER A 73 1.94 -5.31 6.24
N GLN A 74 1.01 -6.21 6.59
CA GLN A 74 -0.10 -6.57 5.70
C GLN A 74 -1.12 -5.44 5.56
N ALA A 75 -1.48 -4.77 6.67
CA ALA A 75 -2.33 -3.58 6.64
C ALA A 75 -1.69 -2.46 5.83
N ALA A 76 -0.40 -2.22 6.01
CA ALA A 76 0.34 -1.21 5.25
C ALA A 76 0.40 -1.52 3.76
N ALA A 77 0.69 -2.78 3.39
CA ALA A 77 0.69 -3.22 2.00
C ALA A 77 -0.69 -3.02 1.33
N ASN A 78 -1.75 -3.40 2.04
CA ASN A 78 -3.12 -3.18 1.58
C ASN A 78 -3.44 -1.68 1.48
N ALA A 79 -3.06 -0.90 2.48
CA ALA A 79 -3.35 0.52 2.56
C ALA A 79 -2.67 1.31 1.45
N ILE A 80 -1.37 1.09 1.20
CA ILE A 80 -0.67 1.78 0.12
C ILE A 80 -1.19 1.35 -1.26
N SER A 81 -1.62 0.10 -1.42
CA SER A 81 -2.22 -0.37 -2.69
C SER A 81 -3.54 0.36 -2.96
N ILE A 82 -4.38 0.54 -1.94
CA ILE A 82 -5.61 1.34 -2.03
C ILE A 82 -5.29 2.80 -2.40
N LEU A 83 -4.30 3.40 -1.73
CA LEU A 83 -3.91 4.80 -1.96
C LEU A 83 -3.36 5.01 -3.38
N VAL A 84 -2.54 4.10 -3.89
CA VAL A 84 -2.05 4.16 -5.27
C VAL A 84 -3.20 4.03 -6.27
N MET A 85 -4.14 3.11 -6.05
CA MET A 85 -5.32 2.96 -6.91
C MET A 85 -6.20 4.20 -6.90
N ALA A 86 -6.36 4.86 -5.74
CA ALA A 86 -7.06 6.14 -5.59
C ALA A 86 -6.28 7.34 -6.18
N GLY A 87 -5.16 7.09 -6.86
CA GLY A 87 -4.36 8.13 -7.52
C GLY A 87 -3.62 9.06 -6.55
N VAL A 88 -3.40 8.65 -5.29
CA VAL A 88 -2.66 9.47 -4.33
C VAL A 88 -1.18 9.52 -4.72
N PRO A 89 -0.60 10.71 -4.97
CA PRO A 89 0.81 10.82 -5.31
C PRO A 89 1.70 10.65 -4.08
N PHE A 90 2.80 9.91 -4.24
CA PHE A 90 3.84 9.71 -3.23
C PHE A 90 5.18 10.37 -3.63
N ASN A 91 5.14 11.32 -4.56
CA ASN A 91 6.34 12.02 -5.02
C ASN A 91 7.00 12.78 -3.86
N GLY A 92 8.31 12.58 -3.65
CA GLY A 92 9.07 13.24 -2.60
C GLY A 92 8.72 12.83 -1.17
N VAL A 93 7.92 11.78 -0.97
CA VAL A 93 7.50 11.33 0.37
C VAL A 93 8.62 10.53 1.03
N ASP A 94 8.81 10.73 2.34
CA ASP A 94 9.67 9.89 3.19
C ASP A 94 8.97 8.57 3.49
N LEU A 95 9.37 7.52 2.78
CA LEU A 95 8.91 6.15 2.91
C LEU A 95 10.05 5.24 3.42
N ARG A 96 11.04 5.79 4.13
CA ARG A 96 12.18 5.01 4.60
C ARG A 96 11.73 3.94 5.58
N GLY A 97 12.25 2.74 5.40
CA GLY A 97 11.99 1.58 6.27
C GLY A 97 10.54 1.11 6.29
N ILE A 98 9.66 1.57 5.40
CA ILE A 98 8.29 1.03 5.32
C ILE A 98 8.33 -0.47 5.04
N ARG A 99 7.31 -1.19 5.52
CA ARG A 99 7.20 -2.64 5.32
C ARG A 99 5.88 -2.95 4.63
N ILE A 100 5.95 -3.18 3.33
CA ILE A 100 4.76 -3.36 2.48
C ILE A 100 4.90 -4.58 1.54
N PRO A 101 5.28 -5.76 2.07
CA PRO A 101 5.50 -6.93 1.23
C PRO A 101 4.22 -7.30 0.45
N GLY A 102 4.38 -7.61 -0.83
CA GLY A 102 3.30 -8.00 -1.73
C GLY A 102 2.34 -6.87 -2.13
N ALA A 103 2.64 -5.60 -1.83
CA ALA A 103 1.82 -4.47 -2.24
C ALA A 103 1.74 -4.33 -3.78
N ASP A 104 0.62 -3.80 -4.26
CA ASP A 104 0.43 -3.46 -5.67
C ASP A 104 0.52 -1.96 -5.86
N LEU A 105 1.65 -1.53 -6.42
CA LEU A 105 1.98 -0.13 -6.68
C LEU A 105 1.96 0.18 -8.19
N ARG A 106 1.26 -0.63 -9.00
CA ARG A 106 1.22 -0.49 -10.45
C ARG A 106 0.76 0.91 -10.86
N GLY A 107 1.54 1.56 -11.71
CA GLY A 107 1.25 2.91 -12.20
C GLY A 107 1.34 4.02 -11.15
N GLY A 108 1.77 3.73 -9.92
CA GLY A 108 1.89 4.72 -8.85
C GLY A 108 2.98 5.76 -9.11
N GLN A 109 2.83 6.93 -8.49
CA GLN A 109 3.76 8.05 -8.64
C GLN A 109 4.64 8.19 -7.39
N PHE A 110 5.92 7.84 -7.54
CA PHE A 110 6.92 7.81 -6.48
C PHE A 110 8.21 8.56 -6.89
N ASP A 111 8.11 9.54 -7.80
CA ASP A 111 9.28 10.31 -8.21
C ASP A 111 9.88 11.03 -6.98
N SER A 112 11.19 10.90 -6.80
CA SER A 112 11.94 11.44 -5.66
C SER A 112 11.52 10.93 -4.28
N ALA A 113 10.71 9.87 -4.20
CA ALA A 113 10.36 9.25 -2.92
C ALA A 113 11.60 8.61 -2.26
N ASP A 114 11.68 8.69 -0.94
CA ASP A 114 12.76 8.05 -0.18
C ASP A 114 12.31 6.70 0.37
N LEU A 115 12.76 5.61 -0.26
CA LEU A 115 12.44 4.22 0.09
C LEU A 115 13.66 3.51 0.70
N GLU A 116 14.60 4.26 1.29
CA GLU A 116 15.80 3.69 1.91
C GLU A 116 15.44 2.62 2.93
N GLY A 117 16.03 1.43 2.81
CA GLY A 117 15.81 0.32 3.73
C GLY A 117 14.38 -0.23 3.77
N ALA A 118 13.51 0.14 2.83
CA ALA A 118 12.14 -0.37 2.77
C ALA A 118 12.10 -1.88 2.46
N ASP A 119 11.14 -2.59 3.04
CA ASP A 119 10.81 -3.95 2.61
C ASP A 119 9.75 -3.91 1.51
N LEU A 120 10.22 -4.11 0.29
CA LEU A 120 9.43 -4.14 -0.94
C LEU A 120 9.33 -5.56 -1.50
N SER A 121 9.54 -6.60 -0.69
CA SER A 121 9.51 -7.98 -1.17
C SER A 121 8.18 -8.30 -1.88
N ASP A 122 8.24 -8.91 -3.05
CA ASP A 122 7.10 -9.27 -3.91
C ASP A 122 6.20 -8.10 -4.35
N VAL A 123 6.65 -6.85 -4.21
CA VAL A 123 5.88 -5.66 -4.62
C VAL A 123 5.79 -5.56 -6.15
N ASN A 124 4.62 -5.18 -6.66
CA ASN A 124 4.43 -4.88 -8.07
C ASN A 124 4.59 -3.38 -8.36
N LEU A 125 5.69 -3.00 -8.99
CA LEU A 125 6.01 -1.65 -9.45
C LEU A 125 5.84 -1.48 -10.99
N THR A 126 5.11 -2.39 -11.65
CA THR A 126 4.90 -2.29 -13.10
C THR A 126 4.30 -0.94 -13.49
N LYS A 127 4.96 -0.22 -14.41
CA LYS A 127 4.60 1.14 -14.87
C LYS A 127 4.65 2.24 -13.79
N ALA A 128 5.17 1.97 -12.59
CA ALA A 128 5.34 3.01 -11.56
C ALA A 128 6.38 4.05 -11.98
N TRP A 129 6.21 5.29 -11.53
CA TRP A 129 7.16 6.38 -11.76
C TRP A 129 8.09 6.48 -10.56
N LEU A 130 9.38 6.22 -10.80
CA LEU A 130 10.41 6.13 -9.75
C LEU A 130 11.62 7.04 -10.07
N ARG A 131 11.44 8.10 -10.86
CA ARG A 131 12.57 8.98 -11.22
C ARG A 131 13.14 9.58 -9.96
N GLN A 132 14.45 9.46 -9.75
CA GLN A 132 15.14 9.97 -8.57
C GLN A 132 14.69 9.35 -7.21
N ALA A 133 13.91 8.27 -7.21
CA ALA A 133 13.56 7.58 -5.97
C ALA A 133 14.81 6.94 -5.33
N ASN A 134 14.95 7.03 -4.02
CA ASN A 134 16.04 6.42 -3.27
C ASN A 134 15.63 5.00 -2.84
N LEU A 135 16.16 3.96 -3.50
CA LEU A 135 15.93 2.55 -3.13
C LEU A 135 17.13 1.93 -2.40
N SER A 136 18.04 2.75 -1.86
CA SER A 136 19.26 2.25 -1.22
C SER A 136 18.94 1.34 -0.05
N GLY A 137 19.51 0.13 -0.03
CA GLY A 137 19.27 -0.85 1.03
C GLY A 137 17.85 -1.44 1.08
N ALA A 138 16.98 -1.11 0.13
CA ALA A 138 15.64 -1.71 0.07
C ALA A 138 15.72 -3.21 -0.21
N HIS A 139 14.89 -4.00 0.48
CA HIS A 139 14.72 -5.42 0.20
C HIS A 139 13.76 -5.57 -0.98
N MET A 140 14.25 -6.06 -2.12
CA MET A 140 13.50 -6.10 -3.38
C MET A 140 13.39 -7.51 -3.97
N VAL A 141 13.43 -8.54 -3.12
CA VAL A 141 13.25 -9.94 -3.57
C VAL A 141 11.87 -10.08 -4.19
N GLY A 142 11.78 -10.60 -5.42
CA GLY A 142 10.50 -10.83 -6.11
C GLY A 142 9.80 -9.57 -6.62
N VAL A 143 10.41 -8.38 -6.51
CA VAL A 143 9.84 -7.13 -7.04
C VAL A 143 9.63 -7.23 -8.56
N GLN A 144 8.46 -6.80 -9.01
CA GLN A 144 8.09 -6.78 -10.43
C GLN A 144 8.13 -5.35 -10.97
N PHE A 145 9.05 -5.03 -11.87
CA PHE A 145 9.10 -3.71 -12.53
C PHE A 145 8.31 -3.64 -13.85
N GLY A 146 7.74 -4.76 -14.31
CA GLY A 146 7.09 -4.91 -15.59
C GLY A 146 7.79 -5.95 -16.47
N GLU A 147 7.44 -5.99 -17.75
CA GLU A 147 8.02 -6.97 -18.67
C GLU A 147 9.54 -6.78 -18.80
N LEU A 148 10.28 -7.89 -18.68
CA LEU A 148 11.65 -7.95 -19.15
C LEU A 148 11.62 -7.73 -20.67
N PRO A 149 12.49 -6.89 -21.25
CA PRO A 149 12.56 -6.76 -22.69
C PRO A 149 12.81 -8.14 -23.29
N TYR A 150 11.83 -8.67 -24.04
CA TYR A 150 12.05 -9.82 -24.90
C TYR A 150 12.76 -9.31 -26.16
N LEU A 151 13.85 -9.98 -26.51
CA LEU A 151 14.55 -9.72 -27.77
C LEU A 151 13.75 -10.40 -28.87
N GLU A 152 13.10 -9.63 -29.74
CA GLU A 152 12.63 -10.18 -31.03
C GLU A 152 13.89 -10.56 -31.82
N VAL A 153 14.34 -11.81 -31.70
CA VAL A 153 15.32 -12.34 -32.64
C VAL A 153 14.56 -12.50 -33.94
N GLY A 154 14.58 -11.45 -34.77
CA GLY A 154 13.97 -11.49 -36.10
C GLY A 154 14.48 -12.73 -36.81
N GLU A 155 13.56 -13.60 -37.23
CA GLU A 155 13.92 -14.79 -37.99
C GLU A 155 14.65 -14.32 -39.25
N GLY A 156 15.97 -14.52 -39.24
CA GLY A 156 16.82 -14.25 -40.38
C GLY A 156 16.35 -15.12 -41.52
N ILE A 157 15.65 -14.51 -42.47
CA ILE A 157 15.48 -15.04 -43.82
C ILE A 157 16.88 -15.10 -44.46
N TRP A 158 17.50 -16.28 -44.42
CA TRP A 158 18.71 -16.61 -45.19
C TRP A 158 18.33 -17.02 -46.61
#